data_AF-A0A554LBP4-F1
#
_entry.id   AF-A0A554LBP4-F1
#
_cell.length_a   1.000
_cell.length_b   1.000
_cell.length_c   1.000
_cell.angle_alpha   90.00
_cell.angle_beta   90.00
_cell.angle_gamma   90.00
#
_symmetry.space_group_name_H-M   'P 1'
#
loop_
_entity.id
_entity.type
_entity.pdbx_description
1 polymer ?
#
loop_
_entity_poly.entity_id
_entity_poly.type
_entity_poly.pdbx_seq_one_letter_code
_entity_poly.pdbx_strand_id
1 'polypeptide(L)'
;MKKILLSALIVVLSLSIFVGVALAKSNNKGLAKAFEQLSKKLERLDFDEDDFERGTVPMSLVINGNGHVRLTRAMVKSVNGDNISVEIWKLNFNLHKMSDTQVFGLGKGEINWSDIKINDILDVTGQLDESTTALIHAKIVHDRSALSQSNQEEINRLRERINELIRKLNEILGRLGQTPLPTPTSSPTPSPSPTPTP
;
A
#
# COMPACT_ATOMS: atom_id res chain seq x y z
N MET A 1 -5.35 11.90 -0.37
CA MET A 1 -4.20 11.57 -1.24
C MET A 1 -4.24 12.19 -2.64
N LYS A 2 -5.41 12.34 -3.30
CA LYS A 2 -5.53 13.08 -4.58
C LYS A 2 -4.90 14.49 -4.55
N LYS A 3 -4.97 15.19 -3.42
CA LYS A 3 -4.39 16.53 -3.24
C LYS A 3 -2.85 16.53 -3.20
N ILE A 4 -2.21 15.44 -2.73
CA ILE A 4 -0.75 15.33 -2.61
C ILE A 4 -0.13 14.97 -3.97
N LEU A 5 -0.83 14.15 -4.74
CA LEU A 5 -0.46 13.78 -6.12
C LEU A 5 -0.61 14.95 -7.09
N LEU A 6 -1.68 15.75 -6.93
CA LEU A 6 -1.83 17.00 -7.67
C LEU A 6 -0.71 17.98 -7.32
N SER A 7 -0.31 18.11 -6.05
CA SER A 7 0.82 18.97 -5.67
C SER A 7 2.16 18.46 -6.19
N ALA A 8 2.42 17.15 -6.22
CA ALA A 8 3.65 16.60 -6.80
C ALA A 8 3.72 16.82 -8.32
N LEU A 9 2.60 16.62 -9.03
CA LEU A 9 2.50 16.89 -10.46
C LEU A 9 2.65 18.39 -10.77
N ILE A 10 2.07 19.27 -9.95
CA ILE A 10 2.23 20.73 -10.07
C ILE A 10 3.67 21.16 -9.77
N VAL A 11 4.36 20.51 -8.81
CA VAL A 11 5.78 20.76 -8.54
C VAL A 11 6.64 20.32 -9.74
N VAL A 12 6.37 19.16 -10.34
CA VAL A 12 7.10 18.70 -11.53
C VAL A 12 6.83 19.59 -12.76
N LEU A 13 5.58 20.02 -12.97
CA LEU A 13 5.23 20.94 -14.06
C LEU A 13 5.79 22.36 -13.86
N SER A 14 5.80 22.86 -12.62
CA SER A 14 6.38 24.18 -12.32
C SER A 14 7.90 24.17 -12.44
N LEU A 15 8.57 23.07 -12.07
CA LEU A 15 10.01 22.90 -12.26
C LEU A 15 10.38 22.80 -13.74
N SER A 16 9.57 22.14 -14.58
CA SER A 16 9.84 22.05 -16.03
C SER A 16 9.65 23.39 -16.75
N ILE A 17 8.66 24.20 -16.35
CA ILE A 17 8.47 25.57 -16.89
C ILE A 17 9.62 26.49 -16.45
N PHE A 18 10.03 26.43 -15.18
CA PHE A 18 11.13 27.27 -14.66
C PHE A 18 12.46 26.93 -15.33
N VAL A 19 12.71 25.64 -15.60
CA VAL A 19 13.91 25.17 -16.30
C VAL A 19 13.88 25.51 -17.79
N GLY A 20 12.72 25.43 -18.46
CA GLY A 20 12.56 25.88 -19.85
C GLY A 20 12.87 27.37 -20.03
N VAL A 21 12.40 28.21 -19.09
CA VAL A 21 12.68 29.66 -19.09
C VAL A 21 14.14 29.97 -18.71
N ALA A 22 14.75 29.19 -17.80
CA ALA A 22 16.15 29.37 -17.41
C ALA A 22 17.13 28.89 -18.49
N LEU A 23 16.83 27.78 -19.20
CA LEU A 23 17.63 27.28 -20.32
C LEU A 23 17.57 28.20 -21.55
N ALA A 24 16.43 28.86 -21.78
CA ALA A 24 16.31 29.84 -22.86
C ALA A 24 17.18 31.11 -22.65
N LYS A 25 17.65 31.38 -21.41
CA LYS A 25 18.41 32.59 -21.06
C LYS A 25 19.85 32.32 -20.60
N SER A 26 20.23 31.07 -20.36
CA SER A 26 21.51 30.73 -19.71
C SER A 26 22.23 29.59 -20.41
N ASN A 27 23.45 29.87 -20.89
CA ASN A 27 24.38 28.95 -21.56
C ASN A 27 25.03 27.94 -20.58
N ASN A 28 24.30 27.51 -19.55
CA ASN A 28 24.87 26.81 -18.40
C ASN A 28 24.78 25.28 -18.57
N LYS A 29 25.86 24.71 -19.12
CA LYS A 29 26.05 23.28 -19.40
C LYS A 29 25.85 22.35 -18.18
N GLY A 30 25.92 22.88 -16.95
CA GLY A 30 25.71 22.10 -15.73
C GLY A 30 24.27 21.64 -15.52
N LEU A 31 23.30 22.47 -15.90
CA LEU A 31 21.86 22.20 -15.69
C LEU A 31 21.35 21.15 -16.68
N ALA A 32 21.86 21.18 -17.92
CA ALA A 32 21.58 20.16 -18.93
C ALA A 32 22.05 18.76 -18.49
N LYS A 33 23.25 18.67 -17.90
CA LYS A 33 23.77 17.39 -17.36
C LYS A 33 22.96 16.87 -16.17
N ALA A 34 22.48 17.76 -15.28
CA ALA A 34 21.61 17.37 -14.18
C ALA A 34 20.25 16.85 -14.70
N PHE A 35 19.70 17.47 -15.74
CA PHE A 35 18.48 17.01 -16.39
C PHE A 35 18.66 15.66 -17.09
N GLU A 36 19.78 15.45 -17.77
CA GLU A 36 20.08 14.19 -18.45
C GLU A 36 20.27 13.03 -17.44
N GLN A 37 20.83 13.30 -16.26
CA GLN A 37 20.91 12.31 -15.19
C GLN A 37 19.56 12.03 -14.54
N LEU A 38 18.69 13.03 -14.45
CA LEU A 38 17.33 12.87 -13.93
C LEU A 38 16.45 12.10 -14.93
N SER A 39 16.52 12.43 -16.21
CA SER A 39 15.78 11.74 -17.28
C SER A 39 16.21 10.28 -17.40
N LYS A 40 17.52 10.00 -17.38
CA LYS A 40 18.04 8.61 -17.36
C LYS A 40 17.65 7.83 -16.11
N LYS A 41 17.37 8.51 -14.99
CA LYS A 41 16.82 7.87 -13.77
C LYS A 41 15.31 7.65 -13.86
N LEU A 42 14.56 8.52 -14.54
CA LEU A 42 13.13 8.32 -14.79
C LEU A 42 12.85 7.26 -15.85
N GLU A 43 13.68 7.16 -16.88
CA GLU A 43 13.55 6.18 -17.98
C GLU A 43 13.90 4.75 -17.53
N ARG A 44 14.57 4.58 -16.38
CA ARG A 44 14.83 3.28 -15.75
C ARG A 44 13.74 2.83 -14.79
N LEU A 45 12.68 3.62 -14.64
CA LEU A 45 11.49 3.21 -13.94
C LEU A 45 10.46 2.83 -14.99
N ASP A 46 10.59 1.62 -15.55
CA ASP A 46 9.45 0.94 -16.17
C ASP A 46 8.44 0.67 -15.04
N PHE A 47 7.59 1.66 -14.81
CA PHE A 47 6.40 1.47 -14.01
C PHE A 47 5.39 0.79 -14.91
N ASP A 48 5.15 -0.50 -14.69
CA ASP A 48 4.03 -1.19 -15.30
C ASP A 48 2.75 -0.40 -14.95
N GLU A 49 2.14 0.23 -15.95
CA GLU A 49 0.99 1.13 -15.80
C GLU A 49 -0.21 0.38 -15.18
N ASP A 50 -0.28 -0.94 -15.36
CA ASP A 50 -1.23 -1.84 -14.72
C ASP A 50 -1.10 -1.93 -13.19
N ASP A 51 0.10 -1.80 -12.63
CA ASP A 51 0.33 -1.81 -11.17
C ASP A 51 -0.06 -0.46 -10.54
N PHE A 52 0.00 0.62 -11.32
CA PHE A 52 -0.40 1.97 -10.89
C PHE A 52 -1.92 2.16 -10.95
N GLU A 53 -2.60 1.61 -11.96
CA GLU A 53 -4.07 1.71 -12.08
C GLU A 53 -4.84 0.86 -11.06
N ARG A 54 -4.26 -0.24 -10.57
CA ARG A 54 -4.91 -1.11 -9.56
C ARG A 54 -4.69 -0.66 -8.12
N GLY A 55 -3.72 0.24 -7.87
CA GLY A 55 -3.40 0.72 -6.52
C GLY A 55 -2.98 -0.37 -5.52
N THR A 56 -2.77 -1.61 -5.99
CA THR A 56 -2.42 -2.76 -5.16
C THR A 56 -1.06 -3.27 -5.59
N VAL A 57 -0.01 -2.81 -4.90
CA VAL A 57 1.32 -3.42 -5.01
C VAL A 57 1.18 -4.92 -4.72
N PRO A 58 1.66 -5.83 -5.59
CA PRO A 58 1.55 -7.26 -5.35
C PRO A 58 2.37 -7.68 -4.13
N MET A 59 1.96 -8.78 -3.50
CA MET A 59 2.77 -9.44 -2.47
C MET A 59 4.11 -9.85 -3.11
N SER A 60 5.24 -9.53 -2.48
CA SER A 60 6.55 -9.85 -3.02
C SER A 60 7.63 -10.01 -1.95
N LEU A 61 8.54 -10.95 -2.18
CA LEU A 61 9.75 -11.18 -1.40
C LEU A 61 10.96 -10.92 -2.29
N VAL A 62 11.82 -9.98 -1.89
CA VAL A 62 13.10 -9.71 -2.56
C VAL A 62 14.22 -9.88 -1.55
N ILE A 63 15.17 -10.75 -1.87
CA ILE A 63 16.38 -10.97 -1.08
C ILE A 63 17.57 -10.70 -1.99
N ASN A 64 18.40 -9.74 -1.61
CA ASN A 64 19.62 -9.41 -2.34
C ASN A 64 20.80 -10.25 -1.83
N GLY A 65 21.83 -10.43 -2.67
CA GLY A 65 23.03 -11.20 -2.31
C GLY A 65 23.85 -10.60 -1.15
N ASN A 66 23.54 -9.37 -0.74
CA ASN A 66 24.11 -8.70 0.43
C ASN A 66 23.23 -8.83 1.69
N GLY A 67 22.30 -9.80 1.71
CA GLY A 67 21.40 -10.05 2.83
C GLY A 67 20.29 -9.01 3.03
N HIS A 68 20.16 -8.00 2.17
CA HIS A 68 19.06 -7.04 2.28
C HIS A 68 17.75 -7.69 1.85
N VAL A 69 16.74 -7.58 2.71
CA VAL A 69 15.42 -8.16 2.48
C VAL A 69 14.38 -7.07 2.36
N ARG A 70 13.50 -7.22 1.39
CA ARG A 70 12.27 -6.44 1.26
C ARG A 70 11.08 -7.39 1.17
N LEU A 71 10.20 -7.29 2.15
CA LEU A 71 8.89 -7.92 2.17
C LEU A 71 7.84 -6.88 1.79
N THR A 72 6.95 -7.24 0.87
CA THR A 72 5.82 -6.40 0.50
C THR A 72 4.54 -7.17 0.79
N ARG A 73 3.65 -6.56 1.58
CA ARG A 73 2.37 -7.12 2.03
C ARG A 73 2.47 -8.45 2.78
N ALA A 74 3.44 -8.58 3.67
CA ALA A 74 3.51 -9.70 4.58
C ALA A 74 2.39 -9.58 5.65
N MET A 75 1.73 -10.69 5.97
CA MET A 75 0.64 -10.72 6.96
C MET A 75 1.19 -11.10 8.33
N VAL A 76 0.86 -10.34 9.36
CA VAL A 76 1.26 -10.66 10.74
C VAL A 76 0.51 -11.88 11.25
N LYS A 77 1.23 -12.94 11.63
CA LYS A 77 0.67 -14.17 12.19
C LYS A 77 0.74 -14.19 13.72
N SER A 78 1.80 -13.63 14.29
CA SER A 78 1.97 -13.53 15.74
C SER A 78 2.83 -12.33 16.12
N VAL A 79 2.59 -11.82 17.32
CA VAL A 79 3.34 -10.71 17.93
C VAL A 79 3.80 -11.17 19.30
N ASN A 80 5.11 -11.15 19.55
CA ASN A 80 5.73 -11.55 20.81
C ASN A 80 6.85 -10.57 21.19
N GLY A 81 6.47 -9.49 21.89
CA GLY A 81 7.39 -8.43 22.28
C GLY A 81 8.05 -7.77 21.08
N ASP A 82 9.37 -7.83 21.02
CA ASP A 82 10.17 -7.26 19.92
C ASP A 82 10.23 -8.17 18.68
N ASN A 83 9.66 -9.37 18.75
CA ASN A 83 9.60 -10.30 17.63
C ASN A 83 8.19 -10.40 17.05
N ILE A 84 8.08 -10.26 15.74
CA ILE A 84 6.82 -10.41 14.99
C ILE A 84 6.99 -11.50 13.94
N SER A 85 6.11 -12.50 13.93
CA SER A 85 6.10 -13.49 12.85
C SER A 85 5.18 -13.02 11.72
N VAL A 86 5.72 -12.97 10.51
CA VAL A 86 4.99 -12.58 9.31
C VAL A 86 4.98 -13.68 8.27
N GLU A 87 3.87 -13.80 7.56
CA GLU A 87 3.66 -14.77 6.49
C GLU A 87 3.58 -14.06 5.14
N ILE A 88 4.36 -14.55 4.18
CA ILE A 88 4.31 -14.11 2.78
C ILE A 88 4.33 -15.34 1.89
N TRP A 89 3.31 -15.53 1.04
CA TRP A 89 3.16 -16.73 0.21
C TRP A 89 3.31 -18.06 0.99
N LYS A 90 2.74 -18.14 2.21
CA LYS A 90 2.88 -19.30 3.13
C LYS A 90 4.29 -19.55 3.68
N LEU A 91 5.25 -18.66 3.40
CA LEU A 91 6.58 -18.65 4.02
C LEU A 91 6.52 -17.80 5.28
N ASN A 92 7.08 -18.30 6.38
CA ASN A 92 7.11 -17.59 7.66
C ASN A 92 8.49 -16.97 7.89
N PHE A 93 8.50 -15.70 8.27
CA PHE A 93 9.68 -14.95 8.65
C PHE A 93 9.48 -14.36 10.04
N ASN A 94 10.55 -14.30 10.82
CA ASN A 94 10.56 -13.61 12.10
C ASN A 94 11.22 -12.25 11.91
N LEU A 95 10.50 -11.19 12.26
CA LEU A 95 10.98 -9.83 12.27
C LEU A 95 11.43 -9.49 13.68
N HIS A 96 12.68 -9.11 13.82
CA HIS A 96 13.24 -8.62 15.07
C HIS A 96 13.36 -7.09 15.01
N LYS A 97 12.84 -6.42 16.03
CA LYS A 97 12.95 -4.99 16.20
C LYS A 97 14.38 -4.62 16.65
N MET A 98 15.02 -3.77 15.87
CA MET A 98 16.30 -3.14 16.20
C MET A 98 16.07 -1.78 16.88
N SER A 99 17.12 -1.23 17.49
CA SER A 99 17.05 0.10 18.11
C SER A 99 16.84 1.23 17.11
N ASP A 100 17.19 1.02 15.84
CA ASP A 100 17.03 1.97 14.73
C ASP A 100 15.81 1.66 13.84
N THR A 101 14.96 0.71 14.22
CA THR A 101 13.76 0.37 13.45
C THR A 101 12.78 1.53 13.44
N GLN A 102 12.44 2.00 12.24
CA GLN A 102 11.39 3.00 12.02
C GLN A 102 10.10 2.32 11.61
N VAL A 103 8.99 2.66 12.28
CA VAL A 103 7.67 2.08 12.00
C VAL A 103 6.71 3.17 11.57
N PHE A 104 6.13 3.03 10.39
CA PHE A 104 5.24 4.02 9.82
C PHE A 104 3.82 3.45 9.68
N GLY A 105 2.84 4.15 10.23
CA GLY A 105 1.42 3.87 10.00
C GLY A 105 0.91 4.61 8.77
N LEU A 106 0.09 3.95 7.96
CA LEU A 106 -0.53 4.58 6.79
C LEU A 106 -1.34 5.82 7.21
N GLY A 107 -0.88 7.00 6.78
CA GLY A 107 -1.56 8.27 7.03
C GLY A 107 -1.44 8.83 8.45
N LYS A 108 -0.80 8.11 9.38
CA LYS A 108 -0.64 8.52 10.79
C LYS A 108 0.79 8.94 11.16
N GLY A 109 1.74 8.81 10.24
CA GLY A 109 3.15 9.11 10.52
C GLY A 109 3.83 7.93 11.20
N GLU A 110 4.83 8.22 12.04
CA GLU A 110 5.52 7.20 12.83
C GLU A 110 4.58 6.63 13.91
N ILE A 111 4.52 5.31 14.04
CA ILE A 111 3.72 4.58 15.04
C ILE A 111 4.64 3.73 15.92
N ASN A 112 4.11 3.20 17.01
CA ASN A 112 4.91 2.30 17.85
C ASN A 112 4.88 0.87 17.29
N TRP A 113 5.96 0.13 17.51
CA TRP A 113 6.03 -1.30 17.19
C TRP A 113 4.91 -2.11 17.87
N SER A 114 4.51 -1.71 19.08
CA SER A 114 3.42 -2.32 19.85
C SER A 114 2.03 -2.10 19.24
N ASP A 115 1.88 -1.16 18.30
CA ASP A 115 0.61 -0.88 17.66
C ASP A 115 0.28 -1.89 16.54
N ILE A 116 1.28 -2.67 16.11
CA ILE A 116 1.14 -3.74 15.12
C ILE A 116 0.40 -4.92 15.74
N LYS A 117 -0.65 -5.39 15.05
CA LYS A 117 -1.54 -6.47 15.50
C LYS A 117 -1.51 -7.66 14.57
N ILE A 118 -1.98 -8.79 15.08
CA ILE A 118 -2.23 -10.00 14.29
C ILE A 118 -3.22 -9.66 13.16
N ASN A 119 -2.95 -10.18 11.97
CA ASN A 119 -3.64 -9.93 10.70
C ASN A 119 -3.37 -8.56 10.06
N ASP A 120 -2.49 -7.72 10.61
CA ASP A 120 -2.04 -6.53 9.90
C ASP A 120 -1.19 -6.90 8.68
N ILE A 121 -1.18 -5.99 7.70
CA ILE A 121 -0.41 -6.16 6.46
C ILE A 121 0.75 -5.19 6.51
N LEU A 122 1.98 -5.70 6.46
CA LEU A 122 3.20 -4.94 6.59
C LEU A 122 4.03 -4.96 5.30
N ASP A 123 4.67 -3.85 4.99
CA ASP A 123 5.88 -3.84 4.16
C ASP A 123 7.09 -3.68 5.06
N VAL A 124 8.09 -4.51 4.87
CA VAL A 124 9.27 -4.58 5.73
C VAL A 124 10.51 -4.46 4.87
N THR A 125 11.44 -3.61 5.29
CA THR A 125 12.78 -3.55 4.74
C THR A 125 13.77 -3.76 5.88
N GLY A 126 14.74 -4.65 5.68
CA GLY A 126 15.68 -5.02 6.73
C GLY A 126 16.87 -5.80 6.19
N GLN A 127 17.58 -6.45 7.09
CA GLN A 127 18.68 -7.36 6.77
C GLN A 127 18.38 -8.74 7.35
N LEU A 128 18.65 -9.77 6.56
CA LEU A 128 18.58 -11.15 7.01
C LEU A 128 19.73 -11.40 7.99
N ASP A 129 19.42 -12.04 9.11
CA ASP A 129 20.43 -12.51 10.04
C ASP A 129 21.15 -13.74 9.46
N GLU A 130 22.48 -13.74 9.48
CA GLU A 130 23.28 -14.86 8.97
C GLU A 130 23.30 -16.04 9.96
N SER A 131 23.05 -15.78 11.25
CA SER A 131 23.15 -16.79 12.30
C SER A 131 21.86 -17.58 12.52
N THR A 132 20.71 -16.97 12.23
CA THR A 132 19.38 -17.53 12.50
C THR A 132 18.54 -17.59 11.23
N THR A 133 18.03 -18.79 10.92
CA THR A 133 17.18 -19.01 9.75
C THR A 133 15.92 -18.15 9.79
N ALA A 134 15.65 -17.45 8.69
CA ALA A 134 14.44 -16.66 8.47
C ALA A 134 14.20 -15.55 9.52
N LEU A 135 15.26 -15.09 10.20
CA LEU A 135 15.23 -13.91 11.06
C LEU A 135 15.64 -12.68 10.26
N ILE A 136 14.83 -11.64 10.31
CA ILE A 136 15.08 -10.36 9.62
C ILE A 136 15.16 -9.27 10.68
N HIS A 137 16.32 -8.61 10.76
CA HIS A 137 16.49 -7.37 11.52
C HIS A 137 15.80 -6.25 10.77
N ALA A 138 14.64 -5.83 11.28
CA ALA A 138 13.81 -4.84 10.61
C ALA A 138 14.43 -3.45 10.73
N LYS A 139 14.58 -2.75 9.60
CA LYS A 139 15.03 -1.35 9.58
C LYS A 139 13.87 -0.39 9.38
N ILE A 140 12.98 -0.71 8.45
CA ILE A 140 11.81 0.09 8.13
C ILE A 140 10.61 -0.83 8.02
N VAL A 141 9.55 -0.51 8.75
CA VAL A 141 8.26 -1.22 8.68
C VAL A 141 7.17 -0.23 8.35
N HIS A 142 6.36 -0.53 7.35
CA HIS A 142 5.15 0.23 7.03
C HIS A 142 3.92 -0.63 7.29
N ASP A 143 3.06 -0.17 8.17
CA ASP A 143 1.75 -0.76 8.36
C ASP A 143 0.75 -0.26 7.30
N ARG A 144 0.24 -1.20 6.50
CA ARG A 144 -0.78 -1.00 5.46
C ARG A 144 -2.18 -1.44 5.90
N SER A 145 -2.39 -1.78 7.16
CA SER A 145 -3.70 -2.20 7.71
C SER A 145 -4.82 -1.18 7.40
N ALA A 146 -4.54 0.12 7.46
CA ALA A 146 -5.54 1.16 7.18
C ALA A 146 -5.95 1.27 5.69
N LEU A 147 -5.16 0.75 4.76
CA LEU A 147 -5.56 0.61 3.35
C LEU A 147 -6.71 -0.40 3.22
N SER A 148 -6.73 -1.43 4.08
CA SER A 148 -7.84 -2.39 4.15
C SER A 148 -9.12 -1.74 4.70
N GLN A 149 -9.01 -0.90 5.74
CA GLN A 149 -10.16 -0.21 6.34
C GLN A 149 -10.76 0.87 5.43
N SER A 150 -9.92 1.72 4.82
CA SER A 150 -10.38 2.71 3.83
C SER A 150 -11.07 2.04 2.63
N ASN A 151 -10.54 0.91 2.17
CA ASN A 151 -11.18 0.14 1.10
C ASN A 151 -12.52 -0.46 1.57
N GLN A 152 -12.62 -0.87 2.83
CA GLN A 152 -13.87 -1.40 3.39
C GLN A 152 -14.98 -0.34 3.47
N GLU A 153 -14.63 0.89 3.86
CA GLU A 153 -15.57 2.02 3.85
C GLU A 153 -16.03 2.37 2.43
N GLU A 154 -15.10 2.38 1.46
CA GLU A 154 -15.42 2.61 0.04
C GLU A 154 -16.31 1.49 -0.52
N ILE A 155 -16.04 0.24 -0.18
CA ILE A 155 -16.87 -0.92 -0.53
C ILE A 155 -18.29 -0.77 0.03
N ASN A 156 -18.42 -0.37 1.29
CA ASN A 156 -19.73 -0.17 1.92
C ASN A 156 -20.51 0.95 1.22
N ARG A 157 -19.85 2.07 0.91
CA ARG A 157 -20.45 3.18 0.16
C ARG A 157 -20.90 2.75 -1.24
N LEU A 158 -20.11 1.95 -1.95
CA LEU A 158 -20.46 1.42 -3.26
C LEU A 158 -21.67 0.48 -3.19
N ARG A 159 -21.75 -0.37 -2.15
CA ARG A 159 -22.91 -1.24 -1.92
C ARG A 159 -24.20 -0.43 -1.70
N GLU A 160 -24.14 0.61 -0.88
CA GLU A 160 -25.29 1.50 -0.67
C GLU A 160 -25.77 2.13 -1.98
N ARG A 161 -24.83 2.59 -2.83
CA ARG A 161 -25.13 3.17 -4.14
C ARG A 161 -25.76 2.15 -5.10
N ILE A 162 -25.25 0.92 -5.13
CA ILE A 162 -25.83 -0.17 -5.91
C ILE A 162 -27.26 -0.45 -5.45
N ASN A 163 -27.49 -0.54 -4.14
CA ASN A 163 -28.83 -0.76 -3.59
C ASN A 163 -29.80 0.38 -3.91
N GLU A 164 -29.33 1.64 -3.86
CA GLU A 164 -30.13 2.79 -4.26
C GLU A 164 -30.50 2.76 -5.75
N LEU A 165 -29.54 2.40 -6.60
CA LEU A 165 -29.77 2.24 -8.04
C LEU A 165 -30.76 1.12 -8.33
N ILE A 166 -30.63 -0.05 -7.69
CA ILE A 166 -31.57 -1.17 -7.83
C ILE A 166 -32.97 -0.74 -7.38
N ARG A 167 -33.09 0.01 -6.28
CA ARG A 167 -34.39 0.55 -5.82
C ARG A 167 -35.03 1.45 -6.86
N LYS A 168 -34.28 2.39 -7.44
CA LYS A 168 -34.78 3.29 -8.50
C LYS A 168 -35.16 2.51 -9.76
N LEU A 169 -34.37 1.50 -10.13
CA LEU A 169 -34.63 0.65 -11.28
C LEU A 169 -35.92 -0.14 -11.09
N ASN A 170 -36.13 -0.72 -9.90
CA ASN A 170 -37.36 -1.43 -9.55
C ASN A 170 -38.59 -0.52 -9.52
N GLU A 171 -38.44 0.73 -9.10
CA GLU A 171 -39.53 1.71 -9.15
C GLU A 171 -39.93 2.03 -10.61
N ILE A 172 -38.96 2.16 -11.51
CA ILE A 172 -39.21 2.36 -12.95
C ILE A 172 -39.81 1.12 -13.59
N LEU A 173 -39.26 -0.07 -13.31
CA LEU A 173 -39.77 -1.35 -13.82
C LEU A 173 -41.21 -1.59 -13.34
N GLY A 174 -41.51 -1.29 -12.08
CA GLY A 174 -42.86 -1.38 -11.52
C GLY A 174 -43.86 -0.44 -12.22
N ARG A 175 -43.44 0.78 -12.57
CA ARG A 175 -44.27 1.71 -13.37
C ARG A 175 -44.49 1.23 -14.81
N LEU A 176 -43.56 0.43 -15.35
CA LEU A 176 -43.62 -0.17 -16.69
C LEU A 176 -44.28 -1.56 -16.70
N GLY A 177 -44.75 -2.07 -15.57
CA GLY A 177 -45.34 -3.41 -15.44
C GLY A 177 -44.34 -4.56 -15.60
N GLN A 178 -43.04 -4.29 -15.46
CA GLN A 178 -41.97 -5.28 -15.57
C GLN A 178 -41.57 -5.83 -14.21
N THR A 179 -41.06 -7.06 -14.20
CA THR A 179 -40.65 -7.78 -13.00
C THR A 179 -39.45 -7.10 -12.33
N PRO A 180 -39.48 -6.83 -11.02
CA PRO A 180 -38.37 -6.18 -10.32
C PRO A 180 -37.13 -7.06 -10.25
N LEU A 181 -35.96 -6.43 -10.28
CA LEU A 181 -34.66 -7.04 -10.07
C LEU A 181 -34.47 -7.43 -8.60
N PRO A 182 -33.94 -8.63 -8.29
CA PRO A 182 -33.63 -9.01 -6.92
C PRO A 182 -32.54 -8.10 -6.33
N THR A 183 -32.78 -7.60 -5.12
CA THR A 183 -31.76 -6.89 -4.34
C THR A 183 -30.70 -7.89 -3.88
N PRO A 184 -29.39 -7.62 -4.06
CA PRO A 184 -28.35 -8.52 -3.58
C PRO A 184 -28.40 -8.60 -2.05
N THR A 185 -28.60 -9.81 -1.53
CA THR A 185 -28.54 -10.10 -0.11
C THR A 185 -27.12 -9.83 0.40
N SER A 186 -26.99 -9.08 1.49
CA SER A 186 -25.70 -8.87 2.17
C SER A 186 -25.08 -10.23 2.49
N SER A 187 -23.93 -10.52 1.88
CA SER A 187 -23.10 -11.68 2.27
C SER A 187 -22.81 -11.58 3.78
N PRO A 188 -22.95 -12.68 4.54
CA PRO A 188 -22.85 -12.63 5.99
C PRO A 188 -21.48 -12.06 6.39
N THR A 189 -21.51 -11.06 7.29
CA THR A 189 -20.32 -10.60 8.00
C THR A 189 -19.61 -11.81 8.60
N PRO A 190 -18.31 -12.01 8.35
CA PRO A 190 -17.59 -13.13 8.94
C PRO A 190 -17.72 -13.07 10.47
N SER A 191 -18.29 -14.13 11.04
CA SER A 191 -18.46 -14.28 12.48
C SER A 191 -17.07 -14.21 13.15
N PRO A 192 -16.90 -13.48 14.26
CA PRO A 192 -15.66 -13.53 15.03
C PRO A 192 -15.37 -14.98 15.39
N SER A 193 -14.15 -15.42 15.07
CA SER A 193 -13.66 -16.76 15.41
C SER A 193 -13.68 -16.91 16.93
N PRO A 194 -14.23 -18.01 17.50
CA PRO A 194 -14.27 -18.19 18.93
C PRO A 194 -12.85 -18.28 19.49
N THR A 195 -12.55 -17.43 20.48
CA THR A 195 -11.34 -17.48 21.29
C THR A 195 -11.23 -18.88 21.93
N PRO A 196 -10.14 -19.63 21.72
CA PRO A 196 -9.92 -20.86 22.47
C PRO A 196 -9.68 -20.51 23.94
N THR A 197 -10.57 -20.99 24.81
CA THR A 197 -10.40 -20.96 26.27
C THR A 197 -9.32 -21.98 26.67
N PRO A 198 -8.40 -21.63 27.60
CA PRO A 198 -7.28 -22.47 28.02
C PRO A 198 -7.69 -23.80 28.66
#